data_AF-A0A4P5ZE70-F1
#
_entry.id   AF-A0A4P5ZE70-F1
#
_cell.length_a   1.000
_cell.length_b   1.000
_cell.length_c   1.000
_cell.angle_alpha   90.00
_cell.angle_beta   90.00
_cell.angle_gamma   90.00
#
_symmetry.space_group_name_H-M   'P 1'
#
loop_
_entity.id
_entity.type
_entity.pdbx_description
1 polymer ?
#
loop_
_entity_poly.entity_id
_entity_poly.type
_entity_poly.pdbx_seq_one_letter_code
_entity_poly.pdbx_strand_id
1 'polypeptide(L)'
;MKSITLLAMLTIAAVASPALAGEKSPIISPEMGTNSSPKEIEAAKVQGAATATKDIKAGELRILYFGKPWSNGKPLVDDATGYRVQIVAGCMVTSQFVAEVDAYNKTMRDWHTKTKKTETPKRQ
;
A
#
# COMPACT_ATOMS: atom_id res chain seq x y z
N MET A 1 -6.32 43.06 -35.20
CA MET A 1 -7.36 42.50 -34.31
C MET A 1 -7.91 41.25 -34.97
N LYS A 2 -7.62 40.06 -34.43
CA LYS A 2 -8.28 38.80 -34.82
C LYS A 2 -8.47 37.98 -33.54
N SER A 3 -9.70 37.94 -33.06
CA SER A 3 -10.16 37.10 -31.96
C SER A 3 -10.14 35.64 -32.40
N ILE A 4 -9.54 34.76 -31.60
CA ILE A 4 -9.65 33.30 -31.75
C ILE A 4 -10.42 32.78 -30.55
N THR A 5 -11.62 32.30 -30.84
CA THR A 5 -12.61 31.79 -29.90
C THR A 5 -12.16 30.45 -29.31
N LEU A 6 -12.30 30.36 -27.99
CA LEU A 6 -12.11 29.20 -27.13
C LEU A 6 -13.09 28.06 -27.49
N LEU A 7 -12.61 26.81 -27.53
CA LEU A 7 -13.46 25.64 -27.27
C LEU A 7 -12.63 24.55 -26.58
N ALA A 8 -12.55 24.63 -25.25
CA ALA A 8 -11.99 23.55 -24.44
C ALA A 8 -13.09 22.50 -24.22
N MET A 9 -13.03 21.39 -24.97
CA MET A 9 -13.83 20.21 -24.68
C MET A 9 -13.33 19.57 -23.39
N LEU A 10 -14.09 19.75 -22.31
CA LEU A 10 -13.89 19.06 -21.04
C LEU A 10 -14.48 17.65 -21.16
N THR A 11 -13.65 16.68 -21.53
CA THR A 11 -14.01 15.26 -21.45
C THR A 11 -13.98 14.82 -19.99
N ILE A 12 -15.16 14.69 -19.39
CA ILE A 12 -15.32 14.04 -18.08
C ILE A 12 -15.11 12.54 -18.31
N ALA A 13 -13.88 12.08 -18.11
CA ALA A 13 -13.60 10.65 -18.05
C ALA A 13 -14.25 10.10 -16.78
N ALA A 14 -15.33 9.33 -16.93
CA ALA A 14 -15.92 8.57 -15.85
C ALA A 14 -14.88 7.55 -15.36
N VAL A 15 -14.26 7.83 -14.22
CA VAL A 15 -13.40 6.87 -13.53
C VAL A 15 -14.29 5.78 -12.95
N ALA A 16 -14.41 4.68 -13.70
CA ALA A 16 -14.99 3.45 -13.18
C ALA A 16 -14.20 3.05 -11.94
N SER A 17 -14.84 3.13 -10.78
CA SER A 17 -14.29 2.58 -9.55
C SER A 17 -14.35 1.06 -9.66
N PRO A 18 -13.21 0.33 -9.72
CA PRO A 18 -13.27 -1.11 -9.68
C PRO A 18 -13.86 -1.50 -8.32
N ALA A 19 -15.02 -2.16 -8.38
CA ALA A 19 -15.64 -2.80 -7.25
C ALA A 19 -14.62 -3.70 -6.55
N LEU A 20 -14.67 -3.71 -5.21
CA LEU A 20 -13.88 -4.53 -4.29
C LEU A 20 -14.16 -6.03 -4.51
N ALA A 21 -13.76 -6.58 -5.64
CA ALA A 21 -13.60 -8.02 -5.80
C ALA A 21 -12.55 -8.46 -4.79
N GLY A 22 -12.87 -9.51 -4.00
CA GLY A 22 -12.06 -10.00 -2.87
C GLY A 22 -10.58 -10.08 -3.23
N GLU A 23 -9.84 -9.05 -2.86
CA GLU A 23 -8.48 -8.86 -3.33
C GLU A 23 -7.56 -9.84 -2.63
N LYS A 24 -6.78 -10.57 -3.43
CA LYS A 24 -5.84 -11.54 -2.89
C LYS A 24 -4.79 -10.83 -2.04
N SER A 25 -4.52 -11.37 -0.85
CA SER A 25 -3.46 -10.82 0.00
C SER A 25 -2.11 -10.88 -0.73
N PRO A 26 -1.33 -9.78 -0.77
CA PRO A 26 -0.01 -9.78 -1.39
C PRO A 26 1.03 -10.53 -0.58
N ILE A 27 0.79 -10.71 0.72
CA ILE A 27 1.63 -11.47 1.65
C ILE A 27 0.77 -12.51 2.35
N ILE A 28 1.20 -13.77 2.34
CA ILE A 28 0.47 -14.87 2.99
C ILE A 28 1.29 -15.31 4.19
N SER A 29 0.65 -15.39 5.37
CA SER A 29 1.31 -15.99 6.52
C SER A 29 1.49 -17.48 6.24
N PRO A 30 2.71 -18.03 6.37
CA PRO A 30 2.87 -19.48 6.34
C PRO A 30 2.05 -20.09 7.48
N GLU A 31 1.41 -21.23 7.20
CA GLU A 31 0.75 -22.04 8.23
C GLU A 31 1.85 -22.59 9.15
N MET A 32 2.09 -21.89 10.27
CA MET A 32 3.05 -22.29 11.32
C MET A 32 4.48 -22.58 10.82
N GLY A 33 5.24 -21.52 10.50
CA GLY A 33 6.69 -21.63 10.37
C GLY A 33 7.38 -21.49 11.74
N THR A 34 8.23 -22.44 12.13
CA THR A 34 9.00 -22.39 13.38
C THR A 34 10.38 -21.74 13.23
N ASN A 35 10.84 -21.49 11.99
CA ASN A 35 12.15 -20.92 11.76
C ASN A 35 12.09 -19.38 11.72
N SER A 36 12.65 -18.77 12.75
CA SER A 36 12.77 -17.30 12.91
C SER A 36 14.24 -16.90 12.90
N SER A 37 15.05 -17.57 12.07
CA SER A 37 16.48 -17.27 12.00
C SER A 37 16.69 -15.83 11.48
N PRO A 38 17.77 -15.14 11.89
CA PRO A 38 18.07 -13.80 11.39
C PRO A 38 18.12 -13.74 9.85
N LYS A 39 18.62 -14.80 9.20
CA LYS A 39 18.70 -14.91 7.74
C LYS A 39 17.31 -14.89 7.07
N GLU A 40 16.35 -15.62 7.63
CA GLU A 40 14.99 -15.66 7.08
C GLU A 40 14.24 -14.36 7.34
N ILE A 41 14.47 -13.71 8.48
CA ILE A 41 13.91 -12.39 8.78
C ILE A 41 14.43 -11.35 7.77
N GLU A 42 15.73 -11.36 7.46
CA GLU A 42 16.29 -10.48 6.44
C GLU A 42 15.74 -10.79 5.04
N ALA A 43 15.62 -12.08 4.67
CA ALA A 43 15.00 -12.47 3.41
C ALA A 43 13.54 -11.98 3.31
N ALA A 44 12.78 -12.06 4.41
CA ALA A 44 11.41 -11.57 4.48
C ALA A 44 11.33 -10.05 4.31
N LYS A 45 12.23 -9.28 4.92
CA LYS A 45 12.29 -7.83 4.70
C LYS A 45 12.52 -7.49 3.22
N VAL A 46 13.46 -8.18 2.57
CA VAL A 46 13.74 -8.00 1.13
C VAL A 46 12.51 -8.33 0.30
N GLN A 47 11.84 -9.44 0.60
CA GLN A 47 10.62 -9.86 -0.09
C GLN A 47 9.50 -8.83 0.07
N GLY A 48 9.24 -8.36 1.29
CA GLY A 48 8.20 -7.37 1.57
C GLY A 48 8.40 -6.05 0.80
N ALA A 49 9.65 -5.56 0.75
CA ALA A 49 9.99 -4.37 -0.02
C ALA A 49 9.84 -4.58 -1.54
N ALA A 50 10.21 -5.76 -2.05
CA ALA A 50 10.03 -6.12 -3.46
C ALA A 50 8.54 -6.18 -3.84
N THR A 51 7.71 -6.79 -3.00
CA THR A 51 6.26 -6.85 -3.18
C THR A 51 5.65 -5.44 -3.17
N ALA A 52 6.02 -4.58 -2.22
CA ALA A 52 5.55 -3.19 -2.21
C ALA A 52 5.95 -2.43 -3.49
N THR A 53 7.16 -2.63 -3.98
CA THR A 53 7.62 -2.00 -5.23
C THR A 53 6.81 -2.46 -6.44
N LYS A 54 6.44 -3.74 -6.50
CA LYS A 54 5.57 -4.28 -7.54
C LYS A 54 4.18 -3.63 -7.47
N ASP A 55 3.59 -3.57 -6.29
CA ASP A 55 2.26 -3.00 -6.07
C ASP A 55 2.21 -1.49 -6.38
N ILE A 56 3.24 -0.73 -5.99
CA ILE A 56 3.39 0.69 -6.35
C ILE A 56 3.35 0.88 -7.87
N LYS A 57 4.06 0.04 -8.64
CA LYS A 57 4.07 0.11 -10.11
C LYS A 57 2.72 -0.26 -10.71
N ALA A 58 1.96 -1.11 -10.04
CA ALA A 58 0.61 -1.50 -10.45
C ALA A 58 -0.48 -0.50 -10.03
N GLY A 59 -0.14 0.52 -9.22
CA GLY A 59 -1.12 1.45 -8.64
C GLY A 59 -1.91 0.87 -7.45
N GLU A 60 -1.47 -0.26 -6.91
CA GLU A 60 -2.12 -0.96 -5.80
C GLU A 60 -1.63 -0.40 -4.45
N LEU A 61 -2.02 0.84 -4.13
CA LEU A 61 -1.57 1.51 -2.92
C LEU A 61 -2.43 1.10 -1.71
N ARG A 62 -1.83 0.32 -0.80
CA ARG A 62 -2.43 -0.05 0.49
C ARG A 62 -1.39 -0.21 1.58
N ILE A 63 -1.86 -0.23 2.82
CA ILE A 63 -1.10 -0.65 3.99
C ILE A 63 -1.69 -1.96 4.50
N LEU A 64 -0.81 -2.89 4.87
CA LEU A 64 -1.21 -4.23 5.30
C LEU A 64 -1.31 -4.25 6.83
N TYR A 65 -2.37 -4.89 7.33
CA TYR A 65 -2.62 -5.02 8.76
C TYR A 65 -2.85 -6.49 9.15
N PHE A 66 -2.36 -6.88 10.33
CA PHE A 66 -2.55 -8.20 10.91
C PHE A 66 -2.80 -8.10 12.42
N GLY A 67 -3.34 -9.17 13.01
CA GLY A 67 -3.68 -9.25 14.43
C GLY A 67 -5.18 -9.16 14.73
N LYS A 68 -5.62 -9.90 15.76
CA LYS A 68 -6.93 -9.78 16.44
C LYS A 68 -6.70 -9.30 17.89
N PRO A 69 -7.70 -8.70 18.57
CA PRO A 69 -9.04 -8.40 18.08
C PRO A 69 -9.02 -7.22 17.10
N TRP A 70 -9.83 -7.32 16.06
CA TRP A 70 -10.12 -6.18 15.20
C TRP A 70 -11.04 -5.26 16.01
N SER A 71 -10.50 -4.17 16.55
CA SER A 71 -11.34 -3.16 17.20
C SER A 71 -12.42 -2.70 16.20
N ASN A 72 -13.69 -2.69 16.61
CA ASN A 72 -14.74 -1.97 15.88
C ASN A 72 -14.25 -0.53 15.67
N GLY A 73 -14.14 -0.09 14.42
CA GLY A 73 -13.71 1.29 14.10
C GLY A 73 -12.23 1.47 13.76
N LYS A 74 -11.47 0.42 13.39
CA LYS A 74 -10.15 0.64 12.76
C LYS A 74 -10.32 1.47 11.48
N PRO A 75 -9.38 2.39 11.20
CA PRO A 75 -9.49 3.22 10.02
C PRO A 75 -9.30 2.29 8.82
N LEU A 76 -10.25 2.36 7.88
CA LEU A 76 -10.14 1.72 6.56
C LEU A 76 -8.99 2.34 5.73
N VAL A 77 -8.22 3.23 6.35
CA VAL A 77 -7.24 4.14 5.77
C VAL A 77 -6.06 4.30 6.75
N ASP A 78 -4.84 4.36 6.25
CA ASP A 78 -3.63 4.65 7.03
C ASP A 78 -3.45 6.16 7.16
N ASP A 79 -3.44 6.68 8.39
CA ASP A 79 -3.42 8.12 8.64
C ASP A 79 -2.19 8.84 8.05
N ALA A 80 -1.05 8.15 7.91
CA ALA A 80 0.17 8.74 7.38
C ALA A 80 0.12 8.95 5.87
N THR A 81 -0.61 8.09 5.15
CA THR A 81 -0.60 8.05 3.67
C THR A 81 -1.94 8.35 3.03
N GLY A 82 -3.05 8.17 3.76
CA GLY A 82 -4.38 8.13 3.18
C GLY A 82 -4.65 6.86 2.36
N TYR A 83 -3.75 5.88 2.35
CA TYR A 83 -3.96 4.62 1.64
C TYR A 83 -4.94 3.74 2.37
N ARG A 84 -5.74 2.97 1.65
CA ARG A 84 -6.62 1.99 2.29
C ARG A 84 -5.82 0.95 3.07
N VAL A 85 -6.44 0.40 4.12
CA VAL A 85 -5.88 -0.71 4.89
C VAL A 85 -6.44 -2.04 4.39
N GLN A 86 -5.58 -3.02 4.13
CA GLN A 86 -5.96 -4.39 3.81
C GLN A 86 -5.59 -5.32 4.97
N ILE A 87 -6.55 -6.10 5.45
CA ILE A 87 -6.32 -7.10 6.50
C ILE A 87 -5.80 -8.37 5.84
N VAL A 88 -4.59 -8.80 6.22
CA VAL A 88 -3.88 -9.90 5.56
C VAL A 88 -3.73 -11.15 6.42
N ALA A 89 -3.87 -11.03 7.75
CA ALA A 89 -3.82 -12.18 8.67
C ALA A 89 -4.53 -11.92 10.02
N GLY A 90 -4.83 -13.01 10.74
CA GLY A 90 -5.45 -13.03 12.07
C GLY A 90 -4.45 -12.89 13.23
N CYS A 91 -4.73 -13.54 14.37
CA CYS A 91 -3.93 -13.41 15.61
C CYS A 91 -2.59 -14.14 15.60
N MET A 92 -2.47 -15.28 14.91
CA MET A 92 -1.25 -16.07 14.90
C MET A 92 -0.47 -15.77 13.63
N VAL A 93 0.68 -15.11 13.79
CA VAL A 93 1.61 -14.78 12.71
C VAL A 93 3.04 -15.08 13.13
N THR A 94 3.91 -15.39 12.17
CA THR A 94 5.33 -15.65 12.44
C THR A 94 6.14 -14.36 12.46
N SER A 95 7.30 -14.35 13.11
CA SER A 95 8.24 -13.22 13.07
C SER A 95 8.66 -12.86 11.64
N GLN A 96 8.78 -13.87 10.77
CA GLN A 96 9.06 -13.70 9.36
C GLN A 96 7.95 -12.88 8.67
N PHE A 97 6.69 -13.26 8.89
CA PHE A 97 5.54 -12.56 8.33
C PHE A 97 5.47 -11.11 8.81
N VAL A 98 5.70 -10.88 10.11
CA VAL A 98 5.77 -9.52 10.69
C VAL A 98 6.83 -8.69 9.97
N ALA A 99 8.05 -9.24 9.81
CA ALA A 99 9.14 -8.54 9.15
C ALA A 99 8.85 -8.23 7.66
N GLU A 100 8.16 -9.11 6.95
CA GLU A 100 7.74 -8.89 5.56
C GLU A 100 6.71 -7.75 5.47
N VAL A 101 5.68 -7.79 6.33
CA VAL A 101 4.63 -6.75 6.35
C VAL A 101 5.21 -5.39 6.74
N ASP A 102 6.10 -5.34 7.73
CA ASP A 102 6.74 -4.10 8.16
C ASP A 102 7.58 -3.49 7.04
N ALA A 103 8.36 -4.31 6.33
CA ALA A 103 9.15 -3.86 5.18
C ALA A 103 8.28 -3.39 4.00
N TYR A 104 7.16 -4.07 3.74
CA TYR A 104 6.18 -3.64 2.76
C TYR A 104 5.60 -2.26 3.11
N ASN A 105 5.07 -2.12 4.33
CA ASN A 105 4.43 -0.91 4.81
C ASN A 105 5.40 0.28 4.84
N LYS A 106 6.65 0.02 5.25
CA LYS A 106 7.71 1.04 5.22
C LYS A 106 7.97 1.53 3.79
N THR A 107 8.11 0.61 2.84
CA THR A 107 8.35 0.95 1.43
C THR A 107 7.20 1.79 0.85
N MET A 108 5.95 1.44 1.15
CA MET A 108 4.77 2.21 0.74
C MET A 108 4.76 3.64 1.30
N ARG A 109 5.04 3.80 2.60
CA ARG A 109 5.09 5.11 3.27
C ARG A 109 6.26 5.97 2.79
N ASP A 110 7.41 5.36 2.55
CA ASP A 110 8.59 6.04 2.00
C ASP A 110 8.32 6.55 0.58
N TRP A 111 7.66 5.73 -0.25
CA TRP A 111 7.26 6.14 -1.60
C TRP A 111 6.27 7.31 -1.56
N HIS A 112 5.21 7.20 -0.76
CA HIS A 112 4.23 8.27 -0.56
C HIS A 112 4.90 9.60 -0.18
N THR A 113 5.83 9.57 0.77
CA THR A 113 6.56 10.75 1.25
C THR A 113 7.40 11.38 0.13
N LYS A 114 8.04 10.56 -0.70
CA LYS A 114 8.83 11.05 -1.84
C LYS A 114 7.94 11.70 -2.89
N THR A 115 6.82 11.07 -3.25
CA THR A 115 5.88 11.59 -4.25
C THR A 115 5.24 12.91 -3.82
N LYS A 116 4.78 13.03 -2.57
CA LYS A 116 4.23 14.31 -2.05
C LYS A 116 5.24 15.47 -2.08
N LYS A 117 6.51 15.19 -1.81
CA LYS A 117 7.57 16.22 -1.90
C LYS A 117 7.77 16.72 -3.33
N THR A 118 7.62 15.84 -4.32
CA THR A 118 7.73 16.20 -5.75
C THR A 118 6.52 17.01 -6.23
N GLU A 119 5.33 16.78 -5.67
CA GLU A 119 4.10 17.48 -6.03
C GLU A 119 3.97 18.88 -5.42
N THR A 120 4.76 19.23 -4.40
CA THR A 120 4.71 20.57 -3.80
C THR A 120 5.35 21.57 -4.77
N PRO A 121 4.58 22.49 -5.40
CA PRO A 121 5.15 23.45 -6.32
C PRO A 121 6.04 24.40 -5.54
N LYS A 122 7.25 24.69 -6.05
CA LYS A 122 8.01 25.87 -5.62
C LYS A 122 7.09 27.07 -5.88
N ARG A 123 6.52 27.65 -4.82
CA ARG A 123 5.88 28.96 -4.91
C ARG A 123 6.95 29.93 -5.43
N GLN A 124 6.75 30.40 -6.66
CA GLN A 124 7.43 31.57 -7.21
C GLN A 124 7.01 32.81 -6.41
#